data_AF-A0AAV2S5Q7-F1
#
_entry.id   AF-A0AAV2S5Q7-F1
#
_cell.length_a   1.000
_cell.length_b   1.000
_cell.length_c   1.000
_cell.angle_alpha   90.00
_cell.angle_beta   90.00
_cell.angle_gamma   90.00
#
_symmetry.space_group_name_H-M   'P 1'
#
loop_
_entity.id
_entity.type
_entity.pdbx_description
1 polymer ?
#
loop_
_entity_poly.entity_id
_entity_poly.type
_entity_poly.pdbx_seq_one_letter_code
_entity_poly.pdbx_strand_id
1 'polypeptide(L)'
;MVVGSFHDHYHNLTYKHVMGLRWVNHNCPQAKYVVKADDDAFINILSLQDLMYRTFGKSSSIPHNTLACNVLPEGTIPQRAGKWAVTKNDYPWNKYPPYCAGLAYLLTPHLAGQLFRAAHVPSPPA
;
A
#
# COMPACT_ATOMS: atom_id res chain seq x y z
N MET A 1 -11.09 3.81 15.91
CA MET A 1 -10.13 4.81 15.39
C MET A 1 -8.74 4.42 15.87
N VAL A 2 -7.72 4.48 15.01
CA VAL A 2 -6.32 4.20 15.35
C VAL A 2 -5.54 5.50 15.16
N VAL A 3 -4.78 5.92 16.16
CA VAL A 3 -4.06 7.20 16.15
C VAL A 3 -2.58 6.94 16.45
N GLY A 4 -1.70 7.51 15.63
CA GLY A 4 -0.25 7.39 15.77
C GLY A 4 0.39 8.62 16.41
N SER A 5 1.56 8.42 17.01
CA SER A 5 2.35 9.47 17.67
C SER A 5 3.31 10.15 16.69
N PHE A 6 2.78 10.71 15.60
CA PHE A 6 3.56 11.46 14.60
C PHE A 6 2.72 12.62 14.05
N HIS A 7 3.39 13.63 13.51
CA HIS A 7 2.71 14.77 12.89
C HIS A 7 2.05 14.33 11.57
N ASP A 8 0.72 14.40 11.52
CA ASP A 8 -0.04 14.01 10.34
C ASP A 8 0.11 15.07 9.23
N HIS A 9 0.92 14.73 8.23
CA HIS A 9 1.22 15.60 7.09
C HIS A 9 1.41 14.74 5.84
N TYR A 10 1.21 15.32 4.66
CA TYR A 10 1.28 14.57 3.39
C TYR A 10 2.64 13.87 3.18
N HIS A 11 3.75 14.57 3.49
CA HIS A 11 5.10 13.97 3.45
C HIS A 11 5.29 12.80 4.43
N ASN A 12 4.46 12.70 5.48
CA ASN A 12 4.52 11.67 6.51
C ASN A 12 3.53 10.52 6.26
N LEU A 13 2.88 10.47 5.09
CA LEU A 13 1.95 9.39 4.76
C LEU A 13 2.61 8.00 4.83
N THR A 14 3.92 7.89 4.57
CA THR A 14 4.66 6.64 4.73
C THR A 14 4.61 6.13 6.18
N TYR A 15 4.72 7.01 7.18
CA TYR A 15 4.59 6.62 8.60
C TYR A 15 3.17 6.14 8.92
N LYS A 16 2.16 6.86 8.43
CA LYS A 16 0.74 6.46 8.58
C LYS A 16 0.49 5.10 7.94
N HIS A 17 1.06 4.86 6.77
CA HIS A 17 0.93 3.61 6.03
C HIS A 17 1.58 2.44 6.77
N VAL A 18 2.84 2.59 7.20
CA VAL A 18 3.56 1.59 7.99
C VAL A 18 2.85 1.29 9.31
N MET A 19 2.29 2.31 9.98
CA MET A 19 1.45 2.13 11.17
C MET A 19 0.21 1.27 10.85
N GLY A 20 -0.47 1.53 9.74
CA GLY A 20 -1.62 0.73 9.30
C GLY A 20 -1.25 -0.74 9.04
N LEU A 21 -0.13 -0.99 8.36
CA LEU A 21 0.39 -2.34 8.14
C LEU A 21 0.68 -3.08 9.46
N ARG A 22 1.33 -2.39 10.42
CA ARG A 22 1.57 -2.92 11.77
C ARG A 22 0.27 -3.27 12.48
N TRP A 23 -0.69 -2.35 12.46
CA TRP A 23 -1.95 -2.49 13.18
C TRP A 23 -2.76 -3.68 12.65
N VAL A 24 -2.87 -3.81 11.33
CA VAL A 24 -3.55 -4.95 10.68
C VAL A 24 -2.94 -6.28 11.09
N ASN A 25 -1.61 -6.38 11.05
CA ASN A 25 -0.93 -7.63 11.37
C ASN A 25 -1.09 -8.04 12.84
N HIS A 26 -1.21 -7.06 13.76
CA HIS A 26 -1.37 -7.33 15.18
C HIS A 26 -2.84 -7.57 15.60
N ASN A 27 -3.77 -6.84 15.01
CA ASN A 27 -5.16 -6.78 15.49
C ASN A 27 -6.17 -7.51 14.58
N CYS A 28 -5.77 -7.89 13.37
CA CYS A 28 -6.65 -8.55 12.40
C CYS A 28 -6.02 -9.82 11.78
N PRO A 29 -5.47 -10.76 12.57
CA PRO A 29 -4.82 -11.96 12.03
C PRO A 29 -5.77 -12.87 11.23
N GLN A 30 -7.09 -12.80 11.50
CA GLN A 30 -8.13 -13.57 10.83
C GLN A 30 -8.62 -12.95 9.51
N ALA A 31 -8.19 -11.74 9.16
CA ALA A 31 -8.64 -11.09 7.94
C ALA A 31 -8.23 -11.91 6.70
N LYS A 32 -9.11 -11.98 5.69
CA LYS A 32 -8.77 -12.62 4.40
C LYS A 32 -8.11 -11.61 3.46
N TYR A 33 -8.62 -10.38 3.49
CA TYR A 33 -8.18 -9.27 2.67
C TYR A 33 -8.12 -7.99 3.50
N VAL A 34 -7.25 -7.09 3.08
CA VAL A 34 -7.10 -5.76 3.63
C VAL A 34 -7.22 -4.81 2.45
N VAL A 35 -8.08 -3.81 2.57
CA VAL A 35 -8.23 -2.76 1.56
C VAL A 35 -7.73 -1.47 2.19
N LYS A 36 -6.74 -0.85 1.55
CA LYS A 36 -6.41 0.55 1.79
C LYS A 36 -7.20 1.39 0.80
N ALA A 37 -7.82 2.45 1.28
CA ALA A 37 -8.43 3.48 0.46
C ALA A 37 -8.18 4.85 1.12
N ASP A 38 -8.20 5.91 0.32
CA ASP A 38 -8.34 7.27 0.84
C ASP A 38 -9.79 7.52 1.29
N ASP A 39 -9.99 8.52 2.13
CA ASP A 39 -11.32 8.90 2.66
C ASP A 39 -12.20 9.60 1.62
N ASP A 40 -11.61 10.05 0.52
CA ASP A 40 -12.29 10.58 -0.67
C ASP A 40 -12.52 9.52 -1.77
N ALA A 41 -12.23 8.25 -1.50
CA ALA A 41 -12.46 7.14 -2.42
C ALA A 41 -13.80 6.43 -2.16
N PHE A 42 -14.52 6.11 -3.24
CA PHE A 42 -15.67 5.20 -3.18
C PHE A 42 -15.25 3.76 -3.55
N ILE A 43 -15.63 2.79 -2.72
CA ILE A 43 -15.36 1.38 -2.96
C ILE A 43 -16.68 0.64 -3.24
N ASN A 44 -16.84 0.15 -4.46
CA ASN A 44 -17.94 -0.76 -4.78
C ASN A 44 -17.63 -2.16 -4.26
N ILE A 45 -18.11 -2.46 -3.05
CA ILE A 45 -17.83 -3.71 -2.34
C ILE A 45 -18.33 -4.94 -3.12
N LEU A 46 -19.48 -4.84 -3.80
CA LEU A 46 -20.04 -5.94 -4.57
C LEU A 46 -19.17 -6.28 -5.79
N SER A 47 -18.71 -5.26 -6.51
CA SER A 47 -17.78 -5.46 -7.63
C SER A 47 -16.42 -5.96 -7.16
N LEU A 48 -15.93 -5.49 -6.01
CA LEU A 48 -14.68 -5.99 -5.43
C LEU A 48 -14.81 -7.48 -5.05
N GLN A 49 -15.94 -7.86 -4.46
CA GLN A 49 -16.21 -9.24 -4.09
C GLN A 49 -16.29 -10.15 -5.33
N ASP A 50 -17.00 -9.73 -6.38
CA ASP A 50 -17.07 -10.46 -7.65
C ASP A 50 -15.68 -10.60 -8.30
N LEU A 51 -14.87 -9.54 -8.28
CA LEU A 51 -13.47 -9.58 -8.74
C LEU A 51 -12.68 -10.64 -7.95
N MET A 52 -12.76 -10.63 -6.61
CA MET A 52 -12.05 -11.61 -5.79
C MET A 52 -12.49 -13.05 -6.08
N TYR A 53 -13.80 -13.30 -6.25
CA TYR A 53 -14.30 -14.62 -6.61
C TYR A 53 -13.85 -15.05 -8.00
N ARG A 54 -13.76 -14.15 -8.97
CA ARG A 54 -13.28 -14.47 -10.32
C ARG A 54 -11.77 -14.73 -10.35
N THR A 55 -11.00 -13.97 -9.59
CA THR A 55 -9.53 -14.07 -9.57
C THR A 55 -9.04 -15.28 -8.76
N PHE A 56 -9.63 -15.54 -7.59
CA PHE A 56 -9.16 -16.59 -6.66
C PHE A 56 -10.12 -17.78 -6.53
N GLY A 57 -11.28 -17.73 -7.18
CA GLY A 57 -12.32 -18.76 -7.08
C GLY A 57 -13.06 -18.72 -5.73
N LYS A 58 -13.85 -19.78 -5.47
CA LYS A 58 -14.47 -20.03 -4.15
C LYS A 58 -13.50 -20.70 -3.17
N SER A 59 -12.27 -21.01 -3.59
CA SER A 59 -11.29 -21.69 -2.75
C SER A 59 -10.86 -20.80 -1.59
N SER A 60 -10.59 -21.43 -0.44
CA SER A 60 -10.06 -20.75 0.74
C SER A 60 -8.58 -20.39 0.61
N SER A 61 -7.91 -20.83 -0.47
CA SER A 61 -6.47 -20.67 -0.67
C SER A 61 -6.13 -19.45 -1.52
N ILE A 62 -6.29 -18.25 -0.96
CA ILE A 62 -5.74 -17.04 -1.58
C ILE A 62 -4.20 -17.10 -1.42
N PRO A 63 -3.41 -16.77 -2.45
CA PRO A 63 -1.96 -16.69 -2.30
C PRO A 63 -1.57 -15.73 -1.17
N HIS A 64 -0.66 -16.16 -0.29
CA HIS A 64 -0.23 -15.38 0.86
C HIS A 64 0.43 -14.03 0.50
N ASN A 65 0.85 -13.85 -0.75
CA ASN A 65 1.54 -12.65 -1.24
C ASN A 65 0.76 -11.95 -2.36
N THR A 66 -0.54 -11.76 -2.16
CA THR A 66 -1.37 -11.01 -3.12
C THR A 66 -1.35 -9.51 -2.84
N LEU A 67 -1.08 -8.73 -3.90
CA LEU A 67 -1.31 -7.30 -4.02
C LEU A 67 -2.11 -7.04 -5.30
N ALA A 68 -3.23 -6.33 -5.21
CA ALA A 68 -4.07 -5.97 -6.34
C ALA A 68 -4.36 -4.47 -6.31
N CYS A 69 -4.04 -3.78 -7.40
CA CYS A 69 -4.17 -2.34 -7.52
C CYS A 69 -4.10 -1.89 -8.98
N ASN A 70 -4.36 -0.62 -9.23
CA ASN A 70 -3.97 -0.01 -10.50
C ASN A 70 -2.45 0.21 -10.51
N VAL A 71 -1.72 -0.59 -11.30
CA VAL A 71 -0.26 -0.52 -11.36
C VAL A 71 0.16 0.60 -12.30
N LEU A 72 0.94 1.55 -11.78
CA LEU A 72 1.67 2.50 -12.58
C LEU A 72 2.97 1.84 -13.07
N PRO A 73 3.29 1.97 -14.37
CA PRO A 73 4.36 1.21 -14.99
C PRO A 73 5.75 1.68 -14.53
N GLU A 74 6.74 0.83 -14.79
CA GLU A 74 8.15 1.20 -14.64
C GLU A 74 8.50 2.43 -15.49
N GLY A 75 9.39 3.27 -14.99
CA GLY A 75 9.89 4.41 -15.74
C GLY A 75 9.05 5.67 -15.60
N THR A 76 7.99 5.64 -14.77
CA THR A 76 7.24 6.83 -14.36
C THR A 76 8.17 7.83 -13.69
N ILE A 77 8.03 9.11 -14.06
CA ILE A 77 8.95 10.16 -13.66
C ILE A 77 8.46 10.81 -12.36
N PRO A 78 9.28 10.87 -11.30
CA PRO A 78 8.95 11.62 -10.08
C PRO A 78 8.65 13.08 -10.40
N GLN A 79 7.50 13.59 -9.95
CA GLN A 79 7.24 15.03 -10.00
C GLN A 79 8.27 15.74 -9.12
N ARG A 80 8.93 16.77 -9.67
CA ARG A 80 9.96 17.54 -8.94
C ARG A 80 9.46 18.90 -8.47
N ALA A 81 8.20 19.25 -8.77
CA ALA A 81 7.56 20.49 -8.39
C ALA A 81 6.05 20.28 -8.18
N GLY A 82 5.41 21.23 -7.50
CA GLY A 82 3.98 21.18 -7.19
C GLY A 82 3.67 20.37 -5.92
N LYS A 83 2.37 20.14 -5.69
CA LYS A 83 1.84 19.51 -4.47
C LYS A 83 2.44 18.12 -4.19
N TRP A 84 2.76 17.37 -5.25
CA TRP A 84 3.23 15.98 -5.18
C TRP A 84 4.74 15.86 -5.44
N ALA A 85 5.49 16.94 -5.24
CA ALA A 85 6.92 16.96 -5.49
C ALA A 85 7.68 15.99 -4.57
N VAL A 86 8.56 15.19 -5.16
CA VAL A 86 9.52 14.33 -4.46
C VAL A 86 10.91 14.85 -4.77
N THR A 87 11.64 15.29 -3.73
CA THR A 87 12.95 15.91 -3.93
C THR A 87 14.00 14.86 -4.30
N LYS A 88 15.16 15.32 -4.77
CA LYS A 88 16.31 14.42 -5.01
C LYS A 88 16.88 13.83 -3.72
N ASN A 89 16.66 14.50 -2.59
CA ASN A 89 17.06 13.99 -1.29
C ASN A 89 16.13 12.84 -0.85
N ASP A 90 14.83 12.95 -1.16
CA ASP A 90 13.85 11.88 -0.85
C ASP A 90 13.99 10.69 -1.81
N TYR A 91 14.21 10.97 -3.10
CA TYR A 91 14.36 9.95 -4.13
C TYR A 91 15.35 10.40 -5.23
N PRO A 92 16.61 9.91 -5.17
CA PRO A 92 17.69 10.39 -6.05
C PRO A 92 17.51 9.96 -7.52
N TRP A 93 16.85 8.84 -7.78
CA TRP A 93 16.70 8.29 -9.14
C TRP A 93 15.68 9.07 -9.99
N ASN A 94 15.84 9.02 -11.32
CA ASN A 94 15.00 9.76 -12.26
C ASN A 94 13.68 9.04 -12.63
N LYS A 95 13.53 7.78 -12.23
CA LYS A 95 12.43 6.91 -12.61
C LYS A 95 12.01 6.07 -11.41
N TYR A 96 10.71 5.88 -11.24
CA TYR A 96 10.18 4.93 -10.26
C TYR A 96 10.16 3.50 -10.83
N PRO A 97 10.32 2.47 -9.96
CA PRO A 97 9.92 1.12 -10.30
C PRO A 97 8.38 1.05 -10.45
N PRO A 98 7.81 -0.07 -10.92
CA PRO A 98 6.37 -0.29 -10.88
C PRO A 98 5.81 -0.12 -9.46
N TYR A 99 4.67 0.55 -9.31
CA TYR A 99 4.02 0.72 -8.02
C TYR A 99 2.50 0.86 -8.15
N CYS A 100 1.78 0.68 -7.04
CA CYS A 100 0.34 0.90 -7.00
C CYS A 100 0.00 2.39 -6.96
N ALA A 101 -0.99 2.80 -7.76
CA ALA A 101 -1.61 4.11 -7.61
C ALA A 101 -2.11 4.30 -6.17
N GLY A 102 -1.95 5.52 -5.65
CA GLY A 102 -2.14 5.81 -4.23
C GLY A 102 -3.58 5.65 -3.73
N LEU A 103 -4.59 5.86 -4.58
CA LEU A 103 -6.01 5.97 -4.18
C LEU A 103 -6.49 4.74 -3.38
N ALA A 104 -6.32 3.55 -3.94
CA ALA A 104 -6.73 2.31 -3.29
C ALA A 104 -5.93 1.09 -3.76
N TYR A 105 -5.75 0.13 -2.88
CA TYR A 105 -5.22 -1.19 -3.20
C TYR A 105 -5.71 -2.24 -2.20
N LEU A 106 -5.70 -3.50 -2.65
CA LEU A 106 -6.01 -4.67 -1.83
C LEU A 106 -4.74 -5.49 -1.62
N LEU A 107 -4.56 -5.99 -0.40
CA LEU A 107 -3.50 -6.94 -0.08
C LEU A 107 -3.96 -7.99 0.90
N THR A 108 -3.16 -9.06 1.01
CA THR A 108 -3.32 -10.08 2.05
C THR A 108 -2.61 -9.66 3.34
N PRO A 109 -3.09 -10.07 4.54
CA PRO A 109 -2.43 -9.71 5.79
C PRO A 109 -1.00 -10.22 5.91
N HIS A 110 -0.69 -11.38 5.30
CA HIS A 110 0.67 -11.91 5.28
C HIS A 110 1.62 -10.98 4.52
N LEU A 111 1.22 -10.49 3.34
CA LEU A 111 1.97 -9.47 2.61
C LEU A 111 2.08 -8.16 3.41
N ALA A 112 1.02 -7.73 4.11
CA ALA A 112 1.06 -6.54 4.95
C ALA A 112 2.17 -6.65 6.03
N GLY A 113 2.30 -7.84 6.65
CA GLY A 113 3.36 -8.13 7.61
C GLY A 113 4.76 -8.13 6.97
N GLN A 114 4.91 -8.63 5.73
CA GLN A 114 6.18 -8.56 5.01
C GLN A 114 6.58 -7.12 4.71
N LEU A 115 5.65 -6.30 4.20
CA LEU A 115 5.88 -4.88 3.91
C LEU A 115 6.25 -4.10 5.17
N PHE A 116 5.56 -4.36 6.29
CA PHE A 116 5.90 -3.74 7.58
C PHE A 116 7.34 -4.05 8.01
N ARG A 117 7.79 -5.31 7.88
CA ARG A 117 9.16 -5.70 8.20
C ARG A 117 10.18 -5.07 7.24
N ALA A 118 9.89 -5.07 5.94
CA ALA A 118 10.76 -4.47 4.94
C ALA A 118 10.95 -2.96 5.16
N ALA A 119 9.92 -2.25 5.63
CA ALA A 119 10.00 -0.82 5.93
C ALA A 119 10.96 -0.46 7.09
N HIS A 120 11.36 -1.44 7.92
CA HIS A 120 12.35 -1.24 8.99
C HIS A 120 13.78 -1.54 8.55
N VAL A 121 14.00 -2.06 7.34
CA VAL A 121 15.33 -2.33 6.80
C VAL A 121 15.86 -1.04 6.17
N PRO A 122 17.08 -0.58 6.51
CA PRO A 122 17.71 0.54 5.82
C PRO A 122 17.77 0.24 4.32
N SER A 123 17.47 1.23 3.48
CA SER A 123 17.69 1.12 2.04
C SER A 123 19.15 0.72 1.78
N PRO A 124 19.43 -0.21 0.85
CA PRO A 124 20.80 -0.51 0.47
C PRO A 124 21.47 0.80 -0.02
N PRO A 125 22.77 0.98 0.26
CA PRO A 125 23.50 2.13 -0.25
C PRO A 125 23.42 2.16 -1.78
N ALA A 126 23.24 3.37 -2.33
CA ALA A 126 23.10 3.64 -3.75
C ALA A 126 24.38 3.33 -4.54
#